data_AF-J9F6V6-F1
#
_entry.id   AF-J9F6V6-F1
#
_cell.length_a   1.000
_cell.length_b   1.000
_cell.length_c   1.000
_cell.angle_alpha   90.00
_cell.angle_beta   90.00
_cell.angle_gamma   90.00
#
_symmetry.space_group_name_H-M   'P 1'
#
loop_
_entity.id
_entity.type
_entity.pdbx_description
1 polymer ?
#
loop_
_entity_poly.entity_id
_entity_poly.type
_entity_poly.pdbx_seq_one_letter_code
_entity_poly.pdbx_strand_id
1 'polypeptide(L)'
;FYYQLRNREDICDSILEEFDALGPHSHIINGHVPVRTIKGEQPIKANGKLFVIDGGFSKAYQPETGIAGYTLVYHSHGMQLVQHEPFQSRQKAIEEGLDIKSTNFVLEFNSQRMMVKDTDKGKELVTQ
;
A
#
# COMPACT_ATOMS: atom_id res chain seq x y z
N PHE A 1 -12.48 10.52 -15.00
CA PHE A 1 -13.53 10.38 -13.97
C PHE A 1 -13.02 9.59 -12.76
N TYR A 2 -12.73 8.28 -12.87
CA TYR A 2 -12.21 7.46 -11.75
C TYR A 2 -11.03 8.08 -10.99
N TYR A 3 -9.97 8.49 -11.69
CA TYR A 3 -8.76 9.05 -11.05
C TYR A 3 -8.98 10.36 -10.28
N GLN A 4 -10.08 11.07 -10.54
CA GLN A 4 -10.49 12.23 -9.76
C GLN A 4 -11.29 11.79 -8.53
N LEU A 5 -12.24 10.88 -8.72
CA LEU A 5 -13.11 10.37 -7.66
C LEU A 5 -12.36 9.59 -6.58
N ARG A 6 -11.30 8.85 -6.92
CA ARG A 6 -10.51 8.08 -5.93
C ARG A 6 -9.82 8.92 -4.85
N ASN A 7 -9.81 10.25 -4.99
CA ASN A 7 -9.27 11.17 -3.98
C ASN A 7 -10.33 11.68 -3.01
N ARG A 8 -11.62 11.41 -3.28
CA ARG A 8 -12.75 11.86 -2.48
C ARG A 8 -13.09 10.82 -1.42
N GLU A 9 -13.11 11.27 -0.17
CA GLU A 9 -13.42 10.44 0.99
C GLU A 9 -14.82 9.83 0.91
N ASP A 10 -15.82 10.65 0.55
CA ASP A 10 -17.22 10.22 0.44
C ASP A 10 -17.44 9.12 -0.61
N ILE A 11 -16.67 9.16 -1.71
CA ILE A 11 -16.72 8.10 -2.73
C ILE A 11 -16.08 6.81 -2.21
N CYS A 12 -14.95 6.91 -1.50
CA CYS A 12 -14.31 5.76 -0.89
C CYS A 12 -15.22 5.12 0.18
N ASP A 13 -15.93 5.93 0.97
CA ASP A 13 -16.90 5.45 1.95
C ASP A 13 -18.05 4.70 1.30
N SER A 14 -18.68 5.27 0.27
CA SER A 14 -19.75 4.56 -0.45
C SER A 14 -19.29 3.23 -1.06
N ILE A 15 -18.05 3.16 -1.56
CA ILE A 15 -17.49 1.89 -2.04
C ILE A 15 -17.33 0.91 -0.89
N LEU A 16 -16.70 1.31 0.23
CA LEU A 16 -16.48 0.43 1.36
C LEU A 16 -17.79 -0.10 1.96
N GLU A 17 -18.82 0.75 2.04
CA GLU A 17 -20.17 0.39 2.48
C GLU A 17 -20.79 -0.69 1.59
N GLU A 18 -20.67 -0.59 0.27
CA GLU A 18 -21.20 -1.57 -0.68
C GLU A 18 -20.58 -2.98 -0.51
N PHE A 19 -19.38 -3.06 0.07
CA PHE A 19 -18.67 -4.33 0.33
C PHE A 19 -18.74 -4.76 1.81
N ASP A 20 -19.61 -4.15 2.62
CA ASP A 20 -19.71 -4.38 4.06
C ASP A 20 -18.38 -4.17 4.82
N ALA A 21 -17.44 -3.43 4.23
CA ALA A 21 -16.12 -3.14 4.79
C ALA A 21 -16.22 -1.91 5.69
N LEU A 22 -16.92 -2.04 6.81
CA LEU A 22 -17.20 -0.92 7.72
C LEU A 22 -16.16 -0.83 8.85
N GLY A 23 -15.85 0.41 9.25
CA GLY A 23 -15.03 0.69 10.43
C GLY A 23 -13.71 1.40 10.13
N PRO A 24 -12.92 1.67 11.18
CA PRO A 24 -11.72 2.50 11.07
C PRO A 24 -10.54 1.80 10.38
N HIS A 25 -10.60 0.47 10.24
CA HIS A 25 -9.55 -0.38 9.65
C HIS A 25 -9.86 -0.77 8.20
N SER A 26 -10.85 -0.11 7.58
CA SER A 26 -11.31 -0.40 6.23
C SER A 26 -10.57 0.45 5.21
N HIS A 27 -9.90 -0.21 4.27
CA HIS A 27 -9.07 0.46 3.26
C HIS A 27 -9.24 -0.15 1.87
N ILE A 28 -9.17 0.69 0.85
CA ILE A 28 -9.17 0.31 -0.56
C ILE A 28 -7.73 0.20 -1.04
N ILE A 29 -7.35 -0.97 -1.55
CA ILE A 29 -6.03 -1.18 -2.17
C ILE A 29 -6.18 -1.13 -3.69
N ASN A 30 -5.65 -0.09 -4.32
CA ASN A 30 -5.72 0.11 -5.76
C ASN A 30 -4.39 -0.28 -6.43
N GLY A 31 -4.40 -1.40 -7.17
CA GLY A 31 -3.28 -1.91 -7.93
C GLY A 31 -3.12 -1.29 -9.33
N HIS A 32 -2.09 -1.75 -10.06
CA HIS A 32 -1.91 -1.60 -11.53
C HIS A 32 -1.60 -0.20 -12.05
N VAL A 33 -1.85 0.86 -11.28
CA VAL A 33 -1.66 2.25 -11.70
C VAL A 33 -0.35 2.79 -11.11
N PRO A 34 0.61 3.23 -11.94
CA PRO A 34 1.87 3.78 -11.44
C PRO A 34 1.65 5.07 -10.64
N VAL A 35 2.34 5.20 -9.51
CA VAL A 35 2.32 6.44 -8.70
C VAL A 35 3.40 7.38 -9.22
N ARG A 36 3.02 8.55 -9.73
CA ARG A 36 3.96 9.51 -10.32
C ARG A 36 4.64 10.35 -9.23
N THR A 37 5.49 9.73 -8.42
CA THR A 37 6.17 10.37 -7.29
C THR A 37 7.03 11.57 -7.73
N ILE A 38 7.66 11.50 -8.92
CA ILE A 38 8.38 12.65 -9.52
C ILE A 38 7.49 13.89 -9.67
N LYS A 39 6.18 13.70 -9.91
CA LYS A 39 5.20 14.79 -10.05
C LYS A 39 4.52 15.15 -8.72
N GLY A 40 5.05 14.66 -7.60
CA GLY A 40 4.50 14.88 -6.26
C GLY A 40 3.25 14.05 -5.94
N GLU A 41 2.91 13.06 -6.77
CA GLU A 41 1.78 12.19 -6.48
C GLU A 41 2.03 11.35 -5.22
N GLN A 42 1.09 11.42 -4.27
CA GLN A 42 1.12 10.60 -3.06
C GLN A 42 0.41 9.27 -3.27
N PRO A 43 0.93 8.14 -2.73
CA PRO A 43 0.27 6.85 -2.82
C PRO A 43 -0.95 6.73 -1.88
N ILE A 44 -1.03 7.58 -0.86
CA ILE A 44 -2.14 7.67 0.09
C ILE A 44 -3.15 8.69 -0.46
N LYS A 45 -4.41 8.28 -0.63
CA LYS A 45 -5.51 9.11 -1.12
C LYS A 45 -6.67 9.12 -0.14
N ALA A 46 -7.62 10.03 -0.35
CA ALA A 46 -8.89 10.06 0.37
C ALA A 46 -8.72 9.95 1.90
N ASN A 47 -7.82 10.76 2.46
CA ASN A 47 -7.53 10.81 3.89
C ASN A 47 -7.15 9.45 4.52
N GLY A 48 -6.43 8.59 3.77
CA GLY A 48 -6.00 7.28 4.25
C GLY A 48 -6.97 6.13 3.95
N LYS A 49 -8.11 6.40 3.30
CA LYS A 49 -9.06 5.34 2.91
C LYS A 49 -8.63 4.55 1.67
N LEU A 50 -7.72 5.09 0.85
CA LEU A 50 -7.24 4.41 -0.36
C LEU A 50 -5.72 4.48 -0.49
N PHE A 51 -5.12 3.33 -0.75
CA PHE A 51 -3.69 3.19 -1.02
C PHE A 51 -3.46 2.68 -2.44
N VAL A 52 -2.62 3.39 -3.19
CA VAL A 52 -2.20 2.98 -4.52
C VAL A 52 -0.89 2.20 -4.40
N ILE A 53 -0.89 0.96 -4.91
CA ILE A 53 0.31 0.13 -5.03
C ILE A 53 0.52 -0.21 -6.50
N ASP A 54 1.75 -0.02 -6.99
CA ASP A 54 2.10 -0.25 -8.39
C ASP A 54 2.95 -1.51 -8.59
N GLY A 55 3.24 -2.23 -7.50
CA GLY A 55 4.09 -3.41 -7.51
C GLY A 55 5.53 -2.97 -7.70
N GLY A 56 6.30 -2.99 -6.61
CA GLY A 56 7.73 -2.70 -6.67
C GLY A 56 8.43 -3.47 -7.80
N PHE A 57 9.40 -2.82 -8.43
CA PHE A 57 10.37 -3.37 -9.39
C PHE A 57 9.97 -3.45 -10.87
N SER A 58 8.84 -2.88 -11.30
CA SER A 58 8.55 -2.75 -12.73
C SER A 58 9.49 -1.72 -13.40
N LYS A 59 10.48 -2.19 -14.16
CA LYS A 59 11.41 -1.33 -14.91
C LYS A 59 10.72 -0.38 -15.87
N ALA A 60 9.59 -0.79 -16.45
CA ALA A 60 8.86 0.00 -17.44
C ALA A 60 8.27 1.30 -16.86
N TYR A 61 7.92 1.31 -15.56
CA TYR A 61 7.29 2.48 -14.92
C TYR A 61 8.28 3.42 -14.25
N GLN A 62 9.52 2.97 -13.98
CA GLN A 62 10.55 3.77 -13.31
C GLN A 62 10.80 5.16 -13.93
N PRO A 63 10.81 5.35 -15.27
CA PRO A 63 10.97 6.67 -15.85
C PRO A 63 9.84 7.65 -15.48
N GLU A 64 8.63 7.15 -15.24
CA GLU A 64 7.46 7.96 -14.90
C GLU A 64 7.28 8.14 -13.38
N THR A 65 7.61 7.11 -12.59
CA THR A 65 7.39 7.09 -11.13
C THR A 65 8.58 7.68 -10.37
N GLY A 66 9.81 7.48 -10.86
CA GLY A 66 11.07 7.84 -10.19
C GLY A 66 11.50 6.90 -9.06
N ILE A 67 10.72 5.85 -8.82
CA ILE A 67 10.96 4.84 -7.79
C ILE A 67 10.76 3.44 -8.38
N ALA A 68 11.24 2.40 -7.70
CA ALA A 68 10.92 1.03 -8.11
C ALA A 68 9.43 0.71 -7.88
N GLY A 69 8.78 1.37 -6.93
CA GLY A 69 7.34 1.24 -6.65
C GLY A 69 7.06 1.12 -5.16
N TYR A 70 5.80 0.87 -4.84
CA TYR A 70 5.30 0.68 -3.47
C TYR A 70 4.88 -0.77 -3.21
N THR A 71 5.20 -1.25 -2.00
CA THR A 71 4.74 -2.52 -1.44
C THR A 71 3.92 -2.25 -0.19
N LEU A 72 2.73 -2.83 -0.09
CA LEU A 72 1.95 -2.82 1.14
C LEU A 72 2.31 -4.05 1.98
N VAL A 73 2.69 -3.83 3.23
CA VAL A 73 2.98 -4.88 4.20
C VAL A 73 1.93 -4.81 5.30
N TYR A 74 1.23 -5.92 5.51
CA TYR A 74 0.26 -6.08 6.57
C TYR A 74 0.63 -7.27 7.44
N HIS A 75 0.53 -7.10 8.75
CA HIS A 75 0.78 -8.14 9.73
C HIS A 75 0.01 -7.86 11.02
N SER A 76 0.08 -8.76 12.00
CA SER A 76 -0.68 -8.66 13.26
C SER A 76 -0.48 -7.37 14.07
N HIS A 77 0.60 -6.61 13.81
CA HIS A 77 0.89 -5.35 14.51
C HIS A 77 0.39 -4.09 13.76
N GLY A 78 -0.14 -4.23 12.55
CA GLY A 78 -0.58 -3.10 11.73
C GLY A 78 -0.13 -3.19 10.28
N MET A 79 -0.13 -2.02 9.63
CA MET A 79 0.02 -1.88 8.18
C MET A 79 1.04 -0.79 7.82
N GLN A 80 1.88 -1.09 6.84
CA GLN A 80 2.96 -0.22 6.38
C GLN A 80 3.00 -0.17 4.86
N LEU A 81 3.32 0.99 4.31
CA LEU A 81 3.65 1.16 2.90
C LEU A 81 5.15 1.36 2.76
N VAL A 82 5.79 0.53 1.95
CA VAL A 82 7.23 0.55 1.72
C VAL A 82 7.51 1.07 0.31
N GLN A 83 8.22 2.18 0.21
CA GLN A 83 8.72 2.73 -1.05
C GLN A 83 10.09 2.15 -1.34
N HIS A 84 10.33 1.68 -2.57
CA HIS A 84 11.61 1.11 -2.97
C HIS A 84 12.34 2.01 -3.98
N GLU A 85 13.65 2.18 -3.83
CA GLU A 85 14.49 2.83 -4.84
C GLU A 85 14.75 1.91 -6.06
N PRO A 86 14.92 2.47 -7.28
CA PRO A 86 15.26 1.69 -8.47
C PRO A 86 16.60 0.95 -8.34
N PHE A 87 16.60 -0.34 -8.68
CA PHE A 87 17.83 -1.11 -8.85
C PHE A 87 18.42 -0.90 -10.25
N GLN A 88 19.62 -0.32 -10.34
CA GLN A 88 20.25 0.00 -11.63
C GLN A 88 20.87 -1.22 -12.30
N SER A 89 21.90 -1.82 -11.70
CA SER A 89 22.55 -3.04 -12.22
C SER A 89 23.36 -3.75 -11.14
N ARG A 90 23.60 -5.06 -11.34
CA ARG A 90 24.48 -5.86 -10.47
C ARG A 90 25.90 -5.29 -10.45
N GLN A 91 26.44 -4.90 -11.60
CA GLN A 91 27.79 -4.37 -11.70
C GLN A 91 27.96 -3.13 -10.83
N LYS A 92 27.05 -2.15 -11.00
CA LYS A 92 27.08 -0.90 -10.24
C LYS A 92 26.89 -1.15 -8.74
N ALA A 93 25.98 -2.04 -8.36
CA ALA A 93 25.76 -2.38 -6.96
C ALA A 93 27.00 -2.99 -6.30
N ILE A 94 27.76 -3.83 -7.02
CA ILE A 94 29.01 -4.42 -6.51
C ILE A 94 30.12 -3.36 -6.43
N GLU A 95 30.32 -2.58 -7.48
CA GLU A 95 31.40 -1.58 -7.56
C GLU A 95 31.23 -0.45 -6.54
N GLU A 96 30.00 0.03 -6.36
CA GLU A 96 29.67 1.15 -5.49
C GLU A 96 29.18 0.71 -4.10
N GLY A 97 29.06 -0.59 -3.84
CA GLY A 97 28.54 -1.12 -2.57
C GLY A 97 27.10 -0.69 -2.27
N LEU A 98 26.25 -0.58 -3.31
CA LEU A 98 24.86 -0.13 -3.17
C LEU A 98 23.97 -1.25 -2.64
N ASP A 99 23.06 -0.89 -1.73
CA ASP A 99 22.00 -1.75 -1.22
C ASP A 99 20.61 -1.19 -1.57
N ILE A 100 19.56 -2.00 -1.45
CA ILE A 100 18.18 -1.59 -1.69
C ILE A 100 17.73 -0.65 -0.57
N LYS A 101 17.64 0.64 -0.88
CA LYS A 101 17.06 1.62 0.03
C LYS A 101 15.55 1.60 -0.06
N SER A 102 14.92 1.51 1.11
CA SER A 102 13.47 1.58 1.24
C SER A 102 13.06 2.63 2.27
N THR A 103 11.96 3.33 2.01
CA THR A 103 11.35 4.27 2.96
C THR A 103 10.02 3.69 3.44
N ASN A 104 9.88 3.55 4.76
CA ASN A 104 8.69 2.98 5.38
C ASN A 104 7.74 4.09 5.85
N PHE A 105 6.50 4.05 5.37
CA PHE A 105 5.40 4.87 5.84
C PHE A 105 4.49 3.99 6.69
N VAL A 106 4.40 4.26 7.99
CA VAL A 106 3.44 3.53 8.83
C VAL A 106 2.06 4.11 8.59
N LEU A 107 1.15 3.26 8.12
CA LEU A 107 -0.23 3.65 7.81
C LEU A 107 -1.12 3.44 9.03
N GLU A 108 -0.89 2.34 9.75
CA GLU A 108 -1.73 1.94 10.86
C GLU A 108 -0.94 1.14 11.89
N PHE A 109 -1.17 1.46 13.17
CA PHE A 109 -0.71 0.66 14.29
C PHE A 109 -1.91 0.04 15.00
N ASN A 110 -1.89 -1.27 15.14
CA ASN A 110 -2.87 -1.95 15.97
C ASN A 110 -2.42 -1.87 17.43
N SER A 111 -3.19 -1.14 18.24
CA SER A 111 -2.95 -1.00 19.69
C SER A 111 -2.99 -2.34 20.42
N GLN A 112 -3.76 -3.30 19.88
CA GLN A 112 -3.75 -4.69 20.28
C GLN A 112 -3.40 -5.57 19.08
N ARG A 113 -2.47 -6.51 19.29
CA ARG A 113 -2.07 -7.46 18.26
C ARG A 113 -3.28 -8.28 17.79
N MET A 114 -3.54 -8.28 16.49
CA MET A 114 -4.56 -9.16 15.91
C MET A 114 -4.14 -10.62 16.00
N MET A 115 -5.04 -11.44 16.50
CA MET A 115 -4.91 -12.88 16.66
C MET A 115 -5.76 -13.60 15.60
N VAL A 116 -5.46 -14.89 15.38
CA VAL A 116 -6.24 -15.71 14.43
C VAL A 116 -7.74 -15.69 14.76
N LYS A 117 -8.11 -15.73 16.05
CA LYS A 117 -9.50 -15.67 16.53
C LYS A 117 -10.26 -14.39 16.12
N ASP A 118 -9.54 -13.30 15.82
CA ASP A 118 -10.14 -12.01 15.47
C ASP A 118 -10.48 -11.95 13.97
N THR A 119 -9.91 -12.85 13.16
CA THR A 119 -10.23 -13.01 11.74
C THR A 119 -11.57 -13.71 11.54
N ASP A 120 -12.20 -13.52 10.38
CA ASP A 120 -13.48 -14.18 10.08
C ASP A 120 -13.37 -15.71 10.13
N LYS A 121 -12.25 -16.25 9.63
CA LYS A 121 -11.98 -17.69 9.74
C LYS A 121 -11.78 -18.14 11.19
N GLY A 122 -11.17 -17.31 12.02
CA GLY A 122 -11.02 -17.56 13.45
C GLY A 122 -12.37 -17.68 14.16
N LYS A 123 -13.32 -16.80 13.83
CA LYS A 123 -14.68 -16.85 14.38
C LYS A 123 -15.38 -18.17 14.02
N GLU A 124 -15.24 -18.65 12.78
CA GLU A 124 -15.79 -19.96 12.37
C GLU A 124 -15.17 -21.11 13.19
N LEU A 125 -13.86 -21.10 13.39
CA LEU A 125 -13.14 -22.17 14.09
C LEU A 125 -13.48 -22.27 15.59
N VAL A 126 -13.85 -21.16 16.24
CA VAL A 126 -14.24 -21.16 17.67
C VAL A 126 -15.62 -21.81 17.88
N THR A 127 -16.44 -21.89 16.83
CA THR A 127 -17.79 -22.46 16.88
C THR A 127 -17.87 -23.95 16.55
N GLN A 128 -16.74 -24.58 16.22
CA GLN A 128 -16.60 -26.03 16.01
C GLN A 128 -16.22 -26.74 17.32
#